data_AF-A0A383DT35-F1
#
_entry.id   AF-A0A383DT35-F1
#
_cell.length_a   1.000
_cell.length_b   1.000
_cell.length_c   1.000
_cell.angle_alpha   90.00
_cell.angle_beta   90.00
_cell.angle_gamma   90.00
#
_symmetry.space_group_name_H-M   'P 1'
#
loop_
_entity.id
_entity.type
_entity.pdbx_description
1 polymer ?
#
loop_
_entity_poly.entity_id
_entity_poly.type
_entity_poly.pdbx_seq_one_letter_code
_entity_poly.pdbx_strand_id
1 'polypeptide(L)'
;EGFNPVHIMANSGARSKREPIRQISGLRGLMAKPSGEIIEHPIESCFREGLSVLEYFISTHGARKGLADTAIKTASSGYLTRKLVDVAQDIMITLYDCETLNGVVKNSGEDDDQELSDRVVGRYPAEKVTDPDTGKTLVGRDQIISHAEAGLIRQAAVAEIKVRSPLTCDAKGVGICVKCYGADLSNGQAVDIGEAVGIIAAQSIGEPGTQLTMRTFHTGGTVSGEVESRILAD
;
A
#
# COMPACT_ATOMS: atom_id res chain seq x y z
N GLU A 1 21.62 -34.65 -10.88
CA GLU A 1 20.62 -33.94 -11.71
C GLU A 1 20.39 -32.57 -11.11
N GLY A 2 20.71 -31.52 -11.85
CA GLY A 2 20.90 -30.18 -11.31
C GLY A 2 19.59 -29.43 -11.10
N PHE A 3 19.53 -28.65 -10.02
CA PHE A 3 18.46 -27.67 -9.82
C PHE A 3 18.43 -26.69 -10.99
N ASN A 4 17.28 -26.50 -11.62
CA ASN A 4 17.09 -25.50 -12.67
C ASN A 4 17.35 -24.10 -12.08
N PRO A 5 18.37 -23.35 -12.55
CA PRO A 5 18.69 -22.02 -12.01
C PRO A 5 17.51 -21.03 -12.10
N VAL A 6 16.70 -21.10 -13.15
CA VAL A 6 15.52 -20.25 -13.33
C VAL A 6 14.47 -20.55 -12.25
N HIS A 7 14.30 -21.83 -11.89
CA HIS A 7 13.42 -22.23 -10.80
C HIS A 7 13.94 -21.74 -9.44
N ILE A 8 15.25 -21.82 -9.19
CA ILE A 8 15.86 -21.29 -7.96
C ILE A 8 15.65 -19.77 -7.87
N MET A 9 15.88 -19.02 -8.95
CA MET A 9 15.70 -17.56 -8.98
C MET A 9 14.26 -17.13 -8.68
N ALA A 10 13.30 -17.87 -9.23
CA ALA A 10 11.88 -17.60 -9.01
C ALA A 10 11.42 -17.97 -7.61
N ASN A 11 11.78 -19.17 -7.14
CA ASN A 11 11.33 -19.70 -5.85
C ASN A 11 12.00 -18.99 -4.65
N SER A 12 13.23 -18.52 -4.83
CA SER A 12 13.93 -17.69 -3.83
C SER A 12 13.36 -16.27 -3.71
N GLY A 13 12.50 -15.83 -4.63
CA GLY A 13 12.01 -14.45 -4.70
C GLY A 13 13.06 -13.43 -5.12
N ALA A 14 14.28 -13.87 -5.51
CA ALA A 14 15.36 -12.99 -5.90
C ALA A 14 15.03 -12.17 -7.16
N ARG A 15 14.40 -12.81 -8.16
CA ARG A 15 13.95 -12.14 -9.39
C ARG A 15 12.96 -13.02 -10.15
N SER A 16 11.98 -12.37 -10.79
CA SER A 16 10.93 -12.97 -11.62
C SER A 16 9.78 -13.62 -10.84
N LYS A 17 8.55 -13.26 -11.23
CA LYS A 17 7.32 -13.92 -10.77
C LYS A 17 7.00 -15.10 -11.70
N ARG A 18 5.90 -15.83 -11.40
CA ARG A 18 5.43 -16.96 -12.23
C ARG A 18 5.11 -16.56 -13.67
N GLU A 19 4.58 -15.36 -13.87
CA GLU A 19 4.09 -14.90 -15.18
C GLU A 19 5.20 -14.75 -16.25
N PRO A 20 6.33 -14.06 -15.99
CA PRO A 20 7.45 -14.06 -16.94
C PRO A 20 8.01 -15.46 -17.27
N ILE A 21 7.96 -16.41 -16.32
CA ILE A 21 8.44 -17.78 -16.56
C ILE A 21 7.50 -18.50 -17.52
N ARG A 22 6.17 -18.34 -17.34
CA ARG A 22 5.16 -18.84 -18.27
C ARG A 22 5.44 -18.34 -19.69
N GLN A 23 5.75 -17.07 -19.88
CA GLN A 23 6.04 -16.52 -21.22
C GLN A 23 7.34 -17.05 -21.86
N ILE A 24 8.31 -17.50 -21.05
CA ILE A 24 9.59 -18.03 -21.56
C ILE A 24 9.44 -19.46 -22.05
N SER A 25 8.74 -20.31 -21.30
CA SER A 25 8.72 -21.77 -21.53
C SER A 25 7.32 -22.37 -21.71
N GLY A 26 6.28 -21.56 -21.74
CA GLY A 26 4.90 -21.95 -22.02
C GLY A 26 4.21 -20.91 -22.88
N LEU A 27 2.91 -21.09 -23.10
CA LEU A 27 2.16 -20.20 -23.99
C LEU A 27 2.17 -18.74 -23.50
N ARG A 28 2.41 -17.82 -24.43
CA ARG A 28 2.37 -16.38 -24.16
C ARG A 28 0.93 -15.88 -23.95
N GLY A 29 -0.03 -16.51 -24.62
CA GLY A 29 -1.46 -16.39 -24.33
C GLY A 29 -2.16 -15.20 -24.99
N LEU A 30 -3.23 -14.75 -24.35
CA LEU A 30 -4.11 -13.71 -24.86
C LEU A 30 -3.49 -12.32 -24.69
N MET A 31 -3.73 -11.46 -25.67
CA MET A 31 -3.23 -10.09 -25.72
C MET A 31 -4.38 -9.10 -25.74
N ALA A 32 -4.19 -7.94 -25.10
CA ALA A 32 -5.14 -6.84 -25.17
C ALA A 32 -4.83 -5.86 -26.32
N LYS A 33 -5.87 -5.43 -27.03
CA LYS A 33 -5.82 -4.28 -27.95
C LYS A 33 -5.61 -2.99 -27.14
N PRO A 34 -5.19 -1.88 -27.78
CA PRO A 34 -5.09 -0.58 -27.10
C PRO A 34 -6.43 -0.06 -26.55
N SER A 35 -7.57 -0.56 -27.06
CA SER A 35 -8.91 -0.29 -26.54
C SER A 35 -9.24 -1.02 -25.23
N GLY A 36 -8.42 -2.02 -24.84
CA GLY A 36 -8.68 -2.90 -23.70
C GLY A 36 -9.42 -4.19 -24.04
N GLU A 37 -9.95 -4.32 -25.26
CA GLU A 37 -10.54 -5.58 -25.75
C GLU A 37 -9.48 -6.68 -25.88
N ILE A 38 -9.87 -7.91 -25.55
CA ILE A 38 -9.01 -9.07 -25.75
C ILE A 38 -9.03 -9.50 -27.22
N ILE A 39 -7.86 -9.82 -27.75
CA ILE A 39 -7.71 -10.37 -29.09
C ILE A 39 -8.04 -11.86 -29.02
N GLU A 40 -9.03 -12.30 -29.80
CA GLU A 40 -9.53 -13.69 -29.81
C GLU A 40 -8.48 -14.71 -30.23
N HIS A 41 -7.53 -14.34 -31.08
CA HIS A 41 -6.43 -15.20 -31.51
C HIS A 41 -5.27 -15.17 -30.50
N PRO A 42 -5.02 -16.25 -29.74
CA PRO A 42 -3.94 -16.31 -28.76
C PRO A 42 -2.57 -16.49 -29.43
N ILE A 43 -1.52 -16.12 -28.71
CA ILE A 43 -0.14 -16.47 -29.07
C ILE A 43 0.19 -17.82 -28.43
N GLU A 44 0.24 -18.86 -29.24
CA GLU A 44 0.54 -20.23 -28.80
C GLU A 44 2.03 -20.43 -28.51
N SER A 45 2.89 -19.76 -29.29
CA SER A 45 4.34 -19.89 -29.19
C SER A 45 4.92 -19.22 -27.95
N CYS A 46 6.02 -19.77 -27.42
CA CYS A 46 6.76 -19.19 -26.30
C CYS A 46 8.06 -18.48 -26.74
N PHE A 47 8.68 -17.68 -25.88
CA PHE A 47 9.94 -17.00 -26.25
C PHE A 47 11.10 -17.96 -26.53
N ARG A 48 11.10 -19.16 -25.94
CA ARG A 48 12.10 -20.18 -26.24
C ARG A 48 11.95 -20.74 -27.67
N GLU A 49 10.73 -20.87 -28.17
CA GLU A 49 10.43 -21.38 -29.51
C GLU A 49 10.53 -20.28 -30.58
N GLY A 50 10.35 -19.03 -30.17
CA GLY A 50 10.29 -17.87 -31.05
C GLY A 50 8.85 -17.52 -31.43
N LEU A 51 8.66 -16.29 -31.92
CA LEU A 51 7.35 -15.79 -32.35
C LEU A 51 7.33 -15.60 -33.86
N SER A 52 6.23 -15.96 -34.52
CA SER A 52 5.99 -15.58 -35.90
C SER A 52 5.84 -14.06 -36.04
N VAL A 53 5.95 -13.55 -37.27
CA VAL A 53 5.81 -12.11 -37.55
C VAL A 53 4.45 -11.58 -37.07
N LEU A 54 3.38 -12.36 -37.24
CA LEU A 54 2.03 -11.96 -36.83
C LEU A 54 1.89 -11.95 -35.30
N GLU A 55 2.34 -13.00 -34.61
CA GLU A 55 2.30 -13.07 -33.13
C GLU A 55 3.14 -11.94 -32.50
N TYR A 56 4.32 -11.68 -33.05
CA TYR A 56 5.15 -10.56 -32.62
C TYR A 56 4.41 -9.24 -32.82
N PHE A 57 3.83 -9.00 -34.00
CA PHE A 57 3.06 -7.79 -34.29
C PHE A 57 1.87 -7.60 -33.33
N ILE A 58 1.11 -8.66 -33.05
CA ILE A 58 0.02 -8.65 -32.06
C ILE A 58 0.53 -8.23 -30.69
N SER A 59 1.67 -8.78 -30.24
CA SER A 59 2.26 -8.46 -28.94
C SER A 59 2.71 -7.01 -28.79
N THR A 60 3.02 -6.32 -29.91
CA THR A 60 3.49 -4.92 -29.86
C THR A 60 2.41 -3.93 -29.43
N HIS A 61 1.12 -4.23 -29.67
CA HIS A 61 0.02 -3.32 -29.37
C HIS A 61 -0.11 -3.06 -27.87
N GLY A 62 -0.19 -4.14 -27.08
CA GLY A 62 -0.26 -4.07 -25.63
C GLY A 62 1.03 -3.54 -25.01
N ALA A 63 2.20 -3.93 -25.55
CA ALA A 63 3.50 -3.42 -25.09
C ALA A 63 3.63 -1.90 -25.28
N ARG A 64 3.28 -1.38 -26.47
CA ARG A 64 3.35 0.06 -26.76
C ARG A 64 2.37 0.85 -25.89
N LYS A 65 1.15 0.35 -25.70
CA LYS A 65 0.15 0.96 -24.82
C LYS A 65 0.65 1.03 -23.37
N GLY A 66 1.19 -0.08 -22.85
CA GLY A 66 1.76 -0.12 -21.50
C GLY A 66 2.92 0.86 -21.31
N LEU A 67 3.84 0.95 -22.27
CA LEU A 67 4.95 1.92 -22.23
C LEU A 67 4.46 3.37 -22.27
N ALA A 68 3.51 3.68 -23.17
CA ALA A 68 2.93 5.01 -23.28
C ALA A 68 2.17 5.42 -22.00
N ASP A 69 1.34 4.52 -21.46
CA ASP A 69 0.57 4.77 -20.23
C ASP A 69 1.50 4.94 -19.03
N THR A 70 2.59 4.17 -18.94
CA THR A 70 3.61 4.34 -17.91
C THR A 70 4.20 5.76 -17.96
N ALA A 71 4.58 6.23 -19.15
CA ALA A 71 5.14 7.57 -19.33
C ALA A 71 4.13 8.68 -18.96
N ILE A 72 2.88 8.56 -19.40
CA ILE A 72 1.84 9.58 -19.13
C ILE A 72 1.45 9.58 -17.64
N LYS A 73 1.20 8.42 -17.05
CA LYS A 73 0.74 8.32 -15.65
C LYS A 73 1.81 8.73 -14.65
N THR A 74 3.09 8.55 -14.97
CA THR A 74 4.20 9.05 -14.13
C THR A 74 4.08 10.55 -13.91
N ALA A 75 3.77 11.31 -14.98
CA ALA A 75 3.57 12.76 -14.87
C ALA A 75 2.36 13.10 -13.97
N SER A 76 1.26 12.37 -14.10
CA SER A 76 0.07 12.56 -13.26
C SER A 76 0.33 12.25 -11.78
N SER A 77 1.06 11.18 -11.46
CA SER A 77 1.45 10.84 -10.08
C SER A 77 2.39 11.91 -9.48
N GLY A 78 3.34 12.41 -10.25
CA GLY A 78 4.20 13.52 -9.82
C GLY A 78 3.41 14.80 -9.57
N TYR A 79 2.46 15.12 -10.43
CA TYR A 79 1.57 16.28 -10.27
C TYR A 79 0.67 16.15 -9.01
N LEU A 80 0.15 14.95 -8.74
CA LEU A 80 -0.58 14.66 -7.50
C LEU A 80 0.30 14.89 -6.27
N THR A 81 1.53 14.36 -6.28
CA THR A 81 2.48 14.53 -5.17
C THR A 81 2.77 16.01 -4.92
N ARG A 82 2.97 16.80 -5.97
CA ARG A 82 3.14 18.26 -5.85
C ARG A 82 1.91 18.90 -5.18
N LYS A 83 0.71 18.56 -5.61
CA LYS A 83 -0.53 19.08 -4.99
C LYS A 83 -0.67 18.68 -3.53
N LEU A 84 -0.33 17.44 -3.18
CA LEU A 84 -0.35 16.98 -1.79
C LEU A 84 0.62 17.81 -0.93
N VAL A 85 1.82 18.07 -1.44
CA VAL A 85 2.81 18.93 -0.78
C VAL A 85 2.28 20.36 -0.64
N ASP A 86 1.74 20.96 -1.71
CA ASP A 86 1.22 22.34 -1.69
C ASP A 86 0.14 22.54 -0.60
N VAL A 87 -0.70 21.53 -0.36
CA VAL A 87 -1.77 21.58 0.66
C VAL A 87 -1.25 21.26 2.06
N ALA A 88 -0.26 20.38 2.19
CA ALA A 88 0.20 19.87 3.47
C ALA A 88 1.45 20.58 4.03
N GLN A 89 2.12 21.44 3.25
CA GLN A 89 3.42 22.03 3.62
C GLN A 89 3.42 22.81 4.93
N ASP A 90 2.30 23.44 5.29
CA ASP A 90 2.21 24.25 6.51
C ASP A 90 1.91 23.41 7.76
N ILE A 91 1.64 22.11 7.61
CA ILE A 91 1.30 21.21 8.71
C ILE A 91 2.58 20.71 9.41
N MET A 92 2.85 21.31 10.57
CA MET A 92 3.98 20.94 11.45
C MET A 92 3.49 20.58 12.86
N ILE A 93 4.36 19.92 13.63
CA ILE A 93 4.12 19.70 15.06
C ILE A 93 4.43 20.98 15.83
N THR A 94 3.42 21.59 16.45
CA THR A 94 3.57 22.92 17.08
C THR A 94 3.60 22.90 18.60
N LEU A 95 3.04 21.86 19.22
CA LEU A 95 2.90 21.76 20.67
C LEU A 95 2.77 20.31 21.12
N TYR A 96 2.96 20.05 22.42
CA TYR A 96 2.95 18.69 22.95
C TYR A 96 1.53 18.09 23.07
N ASP A 97 0.60 18.81 23.69
CA ASP A 97 -0.77 18.36 23.92
C ASP A 97 -1.79 19.48 23.71
N CYS A 98 -2.78 19.27 22.84
CA CYS A 98 -3.91 20.19 22.64
C CYS A 98 -5.08 19.98 23.62
N GLU A 99 -4.92 19.04 24.58
CA GLU A 99 -5.90 18.69 25.63
C GLU A 99 -7.27 18.23 25.13
N THR A 100 -7.38 17.89 23.85
CA THR A 100 -8.64 17.41 23.28
C THR A 100 -9.07 16.09 23.92
N LEU A 101 -10.36 15.97 24.20
CA LEU A 101 -11.03 14.73 24.61
C LEU A 101 -11.57 13.95 23.41
N ASN A 102 -11.51 14.56 22.22
CA ASN A 102 -12.00 13.95 21.01
C ASN A 102 -10.98 12.96 20.45
N GLY A 103 -11.49 11.94 19.79
CA GLY A 103 -10.69 10.90 19.15
C GLY A 103 -11.50 10.19 18.10
N VAL A 104 -10.82 9.37 17.31
CA VAL A 104 -11.43 8.52 16.30
C VAL A 104 -11.44 7.09 16.81
N VAL A 105 -12.58 6.43 16.72
CA VAL A 105 -12.70 5.01 17.06
C VAL A 105 -12.07 4.17 15.96
N LYS A 106 -11.19 3.25 16.35
CA LYS A 106 -10.59 2.24 15.48
C LYS A 106 -11.09 0.88 15.89
N ASN A 107 -11.56 0.11 14.91
CA ASN A 107 -12.01 -1.26 15.03
C ASN A 107 -11.25 -2.16 14.03
N SER A 108 -11.26 -3.46 14.30
CA SER A 108 -10.94 -4.47 13.28
C SER A 108 -12.16 -4.61 12.38
N GLY A 109 -12.14 -3.99 11.20
CA GLY A 109 -13.21 -4.17 10.22
C GLY A 109 -13.27 -5.60 9.69
N GLU A 110 -14.44 -6.08 9.27
CA GLU A 110 -14.60 -7.43 8.69
C GLU A 110 -13.87 -7.59 7.35
N ASP A 111 -13.62 -6.49 6.63
CA ASP A 111 -12.95 -6.45 5.31
C ASP A 111 -11.50 -5.92 5.34
N ASP A 112 -10.94 -5.66 6.53
CA ASP A 112 -9.58 -5.11 6.67
C ASP A 112 -8.56 -6.27 6.86
N ASP A 113 -7.56 -6.36 5.99
CA ASP A 113 -6.45 -7.32 6.09
C ASP A 113 -5.53 -7.09 7.32
N GLN A 114 -5.77 -6.02 8.09
CA GLN A 114 -4.93 -5.59 9.21
C GLN A 114 -5.67 -5.69 10.56
N GLU A 115 -5.01 -6.33 11.53
CA GLU A 115 -5.51 -6.42 12.89
C GLU A 115 -5.56 -5.06 13.59
N LEU A 116 -6.48 -4.89 14.55
CA LEU A 116 -6.61 -3.66 15.34
C LEU A 116 -5.28 -3.26 16.01
N SER A 117 -4.55 -4.26 16.54
CA SER A 117 -3.27 -4.08 17.22
C SER A 117 -2.25 -3.34 16.35
N ASP A 118 -2.11 -3.71 15.07
CA ASP A 118 -1.14 -3.09 14.16
C ASP A 118 -1.58 -1.66 13.77
N ARG A 119 -2.89 -1.39 13.73
CA ARG A 119 -3.44 -0.06 13.39
C ARG A 119 -3.24 0.99 14.49
N VAL A 120 -3.14 0.56 15.74
CA VAL A 120 -3.06 1.46 16.91
C VAL A 120 -1.63 1.68 17.41
N VAL A 121 -0.65 0.90 16.94
CA VAL A 121 0.77 1.11 17.28
C VAL A 121 1.19 2.54 16.95
N GLY A 122 1.91 3.16 17.88
CA GLY A 122 2.40 4.54 17.79
C GLY A 122 1.32 5.60 18.05
N ARG A 123 0.07 5.24 18.33
CA ARG A 123 -0.99 6.20 18.66
C ARG A 123 -1.17 6.37 20.17
N TYR A 124 -1.81 7.47 20.55
CA TYR A 124 -2.21 7.74 21.93
C TYR A 124 -3.72 7.44 22.11
N PRO A 125 -4.12 6.63 23.09
CA PRO A 125 -5.53 6.45 23.45
C PRO A 125 -6.13 7.76 23.98
N ALA A 126 -7.33 8.11 23.50
CA ALA A 126 -8.11 9.21 24.06
C ALA A 126 -8.76 8.83 25.40
N GLU A 127 -8.98 7.53 25.61
CA GLU A 127 -9.57 6.93 26.81
C GLU A 127 -8.70 5.76 27.28
N LYS A 128 -8.83 5.36 28.56
CA LYS A 128 -8.05 4.23 29.09
C LYS A 128 -8.49 2.94 28.40
N VAL A 129 -7.55 2.15 27.92
CA VAL A 129 -7.83 0.85 27.31
C VAL A 129 -7.81 -0.20 28.41
N THR A 130 -8.92 -0.92 28.57
CA THR A 130 -9.08 -1.97 29.58
C THR A 130 -9.36 -3.31 28.93
N ASP A 131 -8.90 -4.36 29.57
CA ASP A 131 -9.25 -5.74 29.23
C ASP A 131 -10.75 -5.98 29.46
N PRO A 132 -11.52 -6.44 28.46
CA PRO A 132 -12.94 -6.74 28.58
C PRO A 132 -13.25 -7.82 29.64
N ASP A 133 -12.36 -8.79 29.80
CA ASP A 133 -12.59 -9.96 30.67
C ASP A 133 -12.13 -9.69 32.11
N THR A 134 -10.95 -9.08 32.28
CA THR A 134 -10.35 -8.89 33.60
C THR A 134 -10.58 -7.50 34.20
N GLY A 135 -11.01 -6.52 33.40
CA GLY A 135 -11.18 -5.13 33.81
C GLY A 135 -9.87 -4.41 34.15
N LYS A 136 -8.71 -5.04 33.94
CA LYS A 136 -7.40 -4.43 34.17
C LYS A 136 -7.10 -3.40 33.08
N THR A 137 -6.52 -2.28 33.45
CA THR A 137 -6.05 -1.27 32.48
C THR A 137 -4.82 -1.81 31.75
N LEU A 138 -4.92 -1.94 30.43
CA LEU A 138 -3.84 -2.36 29.54
C LEU A 138 -2.94 -1.17 29.19
N VAL A 139 -3.55 -0.06 28.80
CA VAL A 139 -2.85 1.18 28.41
C VAL A 139 -3.55 2.38 29.03
N GLY A 140 -2.76 3.26 29.65
CA GLY A 140 -3.26 4.52 30.19
C GLY A 140 -3.76 5.47 29.10
N ARG A 141 -4.62 6.42 29.49
CA ARG A 141 -4.94 7.56 28.63
C ARG A 141 -3.65 8.36 28.38
N ASP A 142 -3.47 8.85 27.16
CA ASP A 142 -2.31 9.65 26.76
C ASP A 142 -0.95 8.95 26.95
N GLN A 143 -0.93 7.61 26.98
CA GLN A 143 0.26 6.78 26.89
C GLN A 143 0.43 6.26 25.47
N ILE A 144 1.64 6.34 24.91
CA ILE A 144 1.89 5.87 23.55
C ILE A 144 1.75 4.34 23.50
N ILE A 145 1.07 3.81 22.48
CA ILE A 145 0.95 2.36 22.29
C ILE A 145 2.21 1.84 21.57
N SER A 146 3.08 1.19 22.30
CA SER A 146 4.23 0.44 21.79
C SER A 146 3.82 -0.95 21.28
N HIS A 147 4.74 -1.65 20.60
CA HIS A 147 4.51 -3.03 20.17
C HIS A 147 4.20 -4.00 21.32
N ALA A 148 4.74 -3.75 22.51
CA ALA A 148 4.46 -4.59 23.68
C ALA A 148 3.00 -4.42 24.14
N GLU A 149 2.52 -3.18 24.22
CA GLU A 149 1.14 -2.86 24.59
C GLU A 149 0.14 -3.31 23.52
N ALA A 150 0.50 -3.17 22.23
CA ALA A 150 -0.30 -3.71 21.13
C ALA A 150 -0.47 -5.24 21.22
N GLY A 151 0.57 -5.96 21.68
CA GLY A 151 0.50 -7.40 21.95
C GLY A 151 -0.48 -7.75 23.08
N LEU A 152 -0.54 -6.93 24.13
CA LEU A 152 -1.52 -7.09 25.21
C LEU A 152 -2.95 -6.82 24.73
N ILE A 153 -3.14 -5.78 23.92
CA ILE A 153 -4.42 -5.45 23.28
C ILE A 153 -4.92 -6.61 22.40
N ARG A 154 -4.00 -7.23 21.63
CA ARG A 154 -4.30 -8.41 20.81
C ARG A 154 -4.74 -9.60 21.65
N GLN A 155 -4.02 -9.88 22.74
CA GLN A 155 -4.34 -11.01 23.63
C GLN A 155 -5.68 -10.82 24.36
N ALA A 156 -6.00 -9.59 24.75
CA ALA A 156 -7.27 -9.26 25.40
C ALA A 156 -8.46 -9.14 24.43
N ALA A 157 -8.25 -9.38 23.13
CA ALA A 157 -9.29 -9.36 22.09
C ALA A 157 -10.18 -8.10 22.13
N VAL A 158 -9.57 -6.92 22.34
CA VAL A 158 -10.29 -5.64 22.38
C VAL A 158 -10.93 -5.36 21.02
N ALA A 159 -12.24 -5.11 20.99
CA ALA A 159 -12.99 -4.90 19.75
C ALA A 159 -12.75 -3.51 19.12
N GLU A 160 -12.69 -2.48 19.94
CA GLU A 160 -12.50 -1.10 19.48
C GLU A 160 -11.69 -0.27 20.47
N ILE A 161 -10.90 0.68 19.94
CA ILE A 161 -10.11 1.63 20.73
C ILE A 161 -10.31 3.02 20.17
N LYS A 162 -10.63 3.97 21.05
CA LYS A 162 -10.68 5.40 20.71
C LYS A 162 -9.29 6.01 20.83
N VAL A 163 -8.70 6.38 19.71
CA VAL A 163 -7.36 6.99 19.63
C VAL A 163 -7.45 8.47 19.30
N ARG A 164 -6.48 9.25 19.78
CA ARG A 164 -6.29 10.63 19.34
C ARG A 164 -5.88 10.64 17.86
N SER A 165 -6.30 11.69 17.15
CA SER A 165 -6.12 11.79 15.71
C SER A 165 -5.76 13.22 15.30
N PRO A 166 -4.98 13.40 14.22
CA PRO A 166 -4.79 14.71 13.59
C PRO A 166 -6.11 15.40 13.22
N LEU A 167 -7.14 14.62 12.85
CA LEU A 167 -8.46 15.14 12.42
C LEU A 167 -9.25 15.78 13.54
N THR A 168 -9.00 15.41 14.79
CA THR A 168 -9.71 15.90 15.97
C THR A 168 -8.80 16.76 16.86
N CYS A 169 -7.70 17.28 16.31
CA CYS A 169 -6.73 18.07 17.05
C CYS A 169 -7.22 19.52 17.22
N ASP A 170 -7.26 20.00 18.46
CA ASP A 170 -7.67 21.37 18.82
C ASP A 170 -6.47 22.33 18.93
N ALA A 171 -5.35 22.03 18.27
CA ALA A 171 -4.20 22.92 18.24
C ALA A 171 -4.58 24.26 17.58
N LYS A 172 -4.22 25.38 18.21
CA LYS A 172 -4.53 26.71 17.69
C LYS A 172 -3.57 27.05 16.54
N GLY A 173 -4.12 27.41 15.38
CA GLY A 173 -3.34 27.79 14.20
C GLY A 173 -3.13 26.64 13.20
N VAL A 174 -2.13 26.77 12.33
CA VAL A 174 -1.78 25.75 11.33
C VAL A 174 -0.75 24.80 11.95
N GLY A 175 -1.19 23.63 12.41
CA GLY A 175 -0.33 22.63 13.04
C GLY A 175 -1.09 21.56 13.82
N ILE A 176 -0.35 20.54 14.28
CA ILE A 176 -0.90 19.40 15.04
C ILE A 176 -0.07 19.24 16.34
N CYS A 177 -0.67 18.69 17.40
CA CYS A 177 0.09 18.35 18.60
C CYS A 177 0.74 16.96 18.54
N VAL A 178 1.82 16.76 19.30
CA VAL A 178 2.54 15.48 19.41
C VAL A 178 1.59 14.32 19.72
N LYS A 179 0.71 14.47 20.72
CA LYS A 179 -0.20 13.39 21.13
C LYS A 179 -1.29 13.05 20.10
N CYS A 180 -1.73 14.02 19.28
CA CYS A 180 -2.69 13.74 18.21
C CYS A 180 -2.03 13.10 16.99
N TYR A 181 -0.75 13.40 16.73
CA TYR A 181 0.01 12.74 15.67
C TYR A 181 0.44 11.32 16.08
N GLY A 182 1.13 11.19 17.22
CA GLY A 182 1.65 9.92 17.71
C GLY A 182 3.17 9.79 17.51
N ALA A 183 3.61 8.58 17.20
CA ALA A 183 4.99 8.23 16.96
C ALA A 183 5.45 8.63 15.55
N ASP A 184 6.72 8.97 15.43
CA ASP A 184 7.45 8.89 14.17
C ASP A 184 7.66 7.41 13.80
N LEU A 185 7.18 7.03 12.62
CA LEU A 185 7.26 5.66 12.11
C LEU A 185 8.70 5.23 11.79
N SER A 186 9.63 6.18 11.70
CA SER A 186 11.04 5.91 11.39
C SER A 186 11.82 5.35 12.58
N ASN A 187 11.48 5.78 13.80
CA ASN A 187 12.20 5.42 15.02
C ASN A 187 11.30 4.84 16.14
N GLY A 188 9.97 4.91 15.97
CA GLY A 188 8.99 4.40 16.93
C GLY A 188 8.82 5.25 18.20
N GLN A 189 9.44 6.42 18.27
CA GLN A 189 9.35 7.36 19.38
C GLN A 189 8.31 8.45 19.10
N ALA A 190 7.87 9.16 20.13
CA ALA A 190 6.97 10.30 19.97
C ALA A 190 7.59 11.34 19.03
N VAL A 191 6.78 11.93 18.15
CA VAL A 191 7.27 12.95 17.21
C VAL A 191 7.76 14.20 17.94
N ASP A 192 8.82 14.82 17.42
CA ASP A 192 9.38 16.05 17.98
C ASP A 192 8.62 17.31 17.54
N ILE A 193 8.71 18.35 18.37
CA ILE A 193 8.16 19.68 18.02
C ILE A 193 9.02 20.30 16.92
N GLY A 194 8.36 20.83 15.88
CA GLY A 194 9.00 21.39 14.70
C GLY A 194 9.05 20.43 13.50
N GLU A 195 8.66 19.17 13.67
CA GLU A 195 8.69 18.18 12.60
C GLU A 195 7.67 18.51 11.49
N ALA A 196 8.12 18.41 10.23
CA ALA A 196 7.33 18.76 9.05
C ALA A 196 6.44 17.59 8.58
N VAL A 197 5.55 17.15 9.46
CA VAL A 197 4.72 15.94 9.28
C VAL A 197 3.83 15.98 8.05
N GLY A 198 3.42 17.17 7.58
CA GLY A 198 2.65 17.33 6.35
C GLY A 198 3.43 16.95 5.09
N ILE A 199 4.71 17.36 5.01
CA ILE A 199 5.61 16.99 3.90
C ILE A 199 5.86 15.48 3.90
N ILE A 200 6.14 14.92 5.08
CA ILE A 200 6.37 13.48 5.27
C ILE A 200 5.13 12.69 4.82
N ALA A 201 3.93 13.11 5.23
CA ALA A 201 2.68 12.47 4.84
C ALA A 201 2.44 12.55 3.32
N ALA A 202 2.68 13.71 2.70
CA ALA A 202 2.51 13.89 1.26
C ALA A 202 3.45 12.97 0.45
N GLN A 203 4.71 12.85 0.87
CA GLN A 203 5.68 11.94 0.24
C GLN A 203 5.32 10.47 0.44
N SER A 204 4.89 10.11 1.64
CA SER A 204 4.48 8.75 1.99
C SER A 204 3.28 8.25 1.16
N ILE A 205 2.48 9.16 0.61
CA ILE A 205 1.40 8.84 -0.34
C ILE A 205 1.92 8.91 -1.79
N GLY A 206 2.68 9.96 -2.12
CA GLY A 206 3.09 10.27 -3.48
C GLY A 206 4.10 9.29 -4.09
N GLU A 207 5.12 8.89 -3.32
CA GLU A 207 6.14 7.95 -3.79
C GLU A 207 5.54 6.57 -4.10
N PRO A 208 4.80 5.90 -3.19
CA PRO A 208 4.18 4.63 -3.51
C PRO A 208 3.15 4.75 -4.64
N GLY A 209 2.41 5.86 -4.71
CA GLY A 209 1.46 6.11 -5.79
C GLY A 209 2.14 6.18 -7.16
N THR A 210 3.32 6.80 -7.25
CA THR A 210 4.14 6.85 -8.47
C THR A 210 4.74 5.48 -8.79
N GLN A 211 5.16 4.72 -7.76
CA GLN A 211 5.67 3.37 -7.95
C GLN A 211 4.59 2.41 -8.47
N LEU A 212 3.36 2.50 -7.95
CA LEU A 212 2.23 1.69 -8.39
C LEU A 212 1.86 1.96 -9.85
N THR A 213 1.84 3.24 -10.28
CA THR A 213 1.55 3.57 -11.67
C THR A 213 2.62 3.07 -12.64
N MET A 214 3.88 3.02 -12.22
CA MET A 214 4.96 2.41 -13.00
C MET A 214 4.90 0.87 -13.02
N ARG A 215 4.54 0.24 -11.89
CA ARG A 215 4.60 -1.23 -11.75
C ARG A 215 3.38 -1.99 -12.28
N THR A 216 2.22 -1.36 -12.42
CA THR A 216 0.95 -2.09 -12.69
C THR A 216 0.65 -2.37 -14.17
N PHE A 217 1.23 -1.63 -15.12
CA PHE A 217 0.80 -1.71 -16.54
C PHE A 217 1.87 -2.20 -17.52
N HIS A 218 3.04 -2.60 -17.04
CA HIS A 218 4.15 -3.04 -17.89
C HIS A 218 4.22 -4.57 -18.09
N THR A 219 3.12 -5.31 -17.88
CA THR A 219 3.05 -6.76 -18.19
C THR A 219 3.16 -7.06 -19.69
N GLY A 220 3.36 -6.06 -20.56
CA GLY A 220 3.67 -6.28 -21.97
C GLY A 220 2.47 -6.71 -22.81
N GLY A 221 1.26 -6.39 -22.36
CA GLY A 221 0.01 -6.68 -23.07
C GLY A 221 -0.61 -8.04 -22.77
N THR A 222 0.07 -8.92 -22.03
CA THR A 222 -0.48 -10.23 -21.63
C THR A 222 -1.54 -10.08 -20.57
N VAL A 223 -2.66 -10.77 -20.76
CA VAL A 223 -3.73 -10.87 -19.78
C VAL A 223 -3.42 -12.03 -18.83
N SER A 224 -3.39 -11.77 -17.52
CA SER A 224 -3.14 -12.79 -16.49
C SER A 224 -4.03 -12.57 -15.27
N GLY A 225 -4.48 -13.67 -14.64
CA GLY A 225 -5.06 -13.65 -13.29
C GLY A 225 -6.59 -13.73 -13.22
N GLU A 226 -7.30 -12.62 -13.47
CA GLU A 226 -8.74 -12.50 -13.16
C GLU A 226 -9.68 -12.56 -14.37
N VAL A 227 -9.19 -12.26 -15.57
CA VAL A 227 -10.04 -12.26 -16.78
C VAL A 227 -10.04 -13.64 -17.47
N GLU A 228 -8.96 -14.41 -17.31
CA GLU A 228 -8.82 -15.77 -17.87
C GLU A 228 -9.84 -16.74 -17.23
N SER A 229 -10.18 -16.57 -15.94
CA SER A 229 -11.15 -17.40 -15.22
C SER A 229 -12.61 -17.12 -15.59
N ARG A 230 -12.95 -15.92 -16.07
CA ARG A 230 -14.29 -15.60 -16.58
C ARG A 230 -14.55 -16.21 -17.95
N ILE A 231 -13.53 -16.33 -18.79
CA ILE A 231 -13.66 -16.84 -20.17
C ILE A 231 -13.68 -18.37 -20.21
N LEU A 232 -13.02 -19.05 -19.26
CA LEU A 232 -13.08 -20.52 -19.15
C LEU A 232 -14.36 -21.04 -18.45
N ALA A 233 -15.19 -20.13 -17.94
CA ALA A 233 -16.44 -20.44 -17.23
C ALA A 233 -17.70 -20.26 -18.09
N ASP A 234 -17.57 -19.67 -19.29
CA ASP A 234 -18.59 -19.63 -20.35
C ASP A 234 -18.25 -20.63 -21.46
#